data_AF-A0A4Y9ZPD3-F1
#
_entry.id   AF-A0A4Y9ZPD3-F1
#
_cell.length_a   1.000
_cell.length_b   1.000
_cell.length_c   1.000
_cell.angle_alpha   90.00
_cell.angle_beta   90.00
_cell.angle_gamma   90.00
#
_symmetry.space_group_name_H-M   'P 1'
#
loop_
_entity.id
_entity.type
_entity.pdbx_description
1 polymer ?
#
loop_
_entity_poly.entity_id
_entity_poly.type
_entity_poly.pdbx_seq_one_letter_code
_entity_poly.pdbx_strand_id
1 'polypeptide(L)' 'MRKEAVYTVLLNVTLFRGMSCFIAQDPRYLRFSVIEGGVTTHYNLRVSNAKAAADLLRSIQAHIPDLPSDEVGEV' A
#
# COMPACT_ATOMS: atom_id res chain seq x y z
N MET A 1 -0.41 -6.07 -9.19
CA MET A 1 0.38 -7.32 -9.09
C MET A 1 -0.25 -8.40 -9.95
N ARG A 2 0.56 -9.18 -10.67
CA ARG A 2 0.10 -10.31 -11.51
C ARG A 2 0.91 -11.55 -11.17
N LYS A 3 0.33 -12.73 -11.37
CA LYS A 3 1.03 -14.01 -11.20
C LYS A 3 2.03 -14.20 -12.34
N GLU A 4 3.25 -14.62 -12.01
CA GLU A 4 4.24 -15.03 -13.00
C GLU A 4 3.72 -16.19 -13.87
N ALA A 5 4.16 -16.23 -15.13
CA ALA A 5 3.79 -17.19 -16.18
C ALA A 5 2.33 -17.18 -16.66
N VAL A 6 1.34 -16.96 -15.80
CA VAL A 6 -0.10 -17.00 -16.15
C VAL A 6 -0.68 -15.59 -16.34
N TYR A 7 0.01 -14.55 -15.86
CA TYR A 7 -0.38 -13.14 -15.97
C TYR A 7 -1.75 -12.76 -15.39
N THR A 8 -2.42 -13.66 -14.66
CA THR A 8 -3.65 -13.38 -13.94
C THR A 8 -3.45 -12.26 -12.92
N VAL A 9 -4.39 -11.32 -12.85
CA VAL A 9 -4.37 -10.24 -11.86
C VAL A 9 -4.57 -10.83 -10.47
N LEU A 10 -3.64 -10.54 -9.56
CA LEU A 10 -3.72 -10.95 -8.15
C LEU A 10 -4.16 -9.80 -7.25
N LEU A 11 -3.74 -8.59 -7.58
CA LEU A 11 -4.05 -7.39 -6.81
C LEU A 11 -4.04 -6.20 -7.76
N ASN A 12 -5.15 -5.46 -7.81
CA ASN A 12 -5.26 -4.22 -8.57
C ASN A 12 -6.06 -3.21 -7.75
N VAL A 13 -5.34 -2.47 -6.90
CA VAL A 13 -5.95 -1.53 -5.94
C VAL A 13 -5.31 -0.16 -6.13
N THR A 14 -6.11 0.88 -6.02
CA THR A 14 -5.63 2.26 -6.02
C THR A 14 -5.15 2.65 -4.62
N LEU A 15 -4.06 3.40 -4.53
CA LEU A 15 -3.69 4.06 -3.29
C LEU A 15 -4.76 5.12 -2.98
N PHE A 16 -5.26 5.12 -1.75
CA PHE A 16 -6.31 6.03 -1.30
C PHE A 16 -5.87 6.83 -0.08
N ARG A 17 -6.53 7.96 0.14
CA ARG A 17 -6.24 8.85 1.27
C ARG A 17 -6.45 8.13 2.60
N GLY A 18 -5.49 8.23 3.51
CA GLY A 18 -5.55 7.55 4.80
C GLY A 18 -5.26 6.04 4.74
N MET A 19 -4.77 5.53 3.61
CA MET A 19 -4.30 4.14 3.52
C MET A 19 -3.13 3.92 4.49
N SER A 20 -3.29 2.98 5.41
CA SER A 20 -2.22 2.57 6.34
C SER A 20 -1.44 1.39 5.75
N CYS A 21 -0.11 1.56 5.71
CA CYS A 21 0.84 0.54 5.30
C CYS A 21 1.98 0.50 6.32
N PHE A 22 2.33 -0.70 6.80
CA PHE A 22 3.36 -0.88 7.82
C PHE A 22 4.03 -2.25 7.72
N ILE A 23 5.26 -2.33 8.22
CA ILE A 23 6.00 -3.60 8.32
C ILE A 23 5.51 -4.35 9.56
N ALA A 24 5.26 -5.65 9.41
CA ALA A 24 4.85 -6.51 10.53
C ALA A 24 6.03 -6.86 11.45
N GLN A 25 5.80 -7.72 12.46
CA GLN A 25 6.89 -8.20 13.34
C GLN A 25 8.01 -8.91 12.56
N ASP A 26 7.70 -9.70 11.52
CA ASP A 26 8.71 -10.19 10.58
C ASP A 26 8.98 -9.07 9.56
N PRO A 27 10.22 -8.58 9.45
CA PRO A 27 10.56 -7.42 8.63
C PRO A 27 10.42 -7.66 7.13
N ARG A 28 10.11 -8.89 6.69
CA ARG A 28 9.83 -9.25 5.30
C ARG A 28 8.35 -9.16 4.93
N TYR A 29 7.47 -8.90 5.90
CA TYR A 29 6.03 -8.81 5.67
C TYR A 29 5.56 -7.37 5.73
N LEU A 30 4.94 -6.93 4.64
CA LEU A 30 4.29 -5.64 4.53
C LEU A 30 2.77 -5.84 4.67
N ARG A 31 2.17 -5.14 5.65
CA ARG A 31 0.73 -5.11 5.87
C ARG A 31 0.15 -3.84 5.31
N PHE A 32 -0.94 -3.97 4.55
CA PHE A 32 -1.67 -2.83 4.05
C PHE A 32 -3.16 -3.15 3.92
N SER A 33 -3.95 -2.10 4.06
CA SER A 33 -5.41 -2.15 3.96
C SER A 33 -5.83 -1.67 2.58
N VAL A 34 -6.74 -2.39 1.95
CA VAL A 34 -7.30 -2.03 0.65
C VAL A 34 -8.81 -2.04 0.71
N ILE A 35 -9.44 -1.38 -0.26
CA ILE A 35 -10.88 -1.46 -0.46
C ILE A 35 -11.11 -2.26 -1.74
N GLU A 36 -11.74 -3.43 -1.62
CA GLU A 36 -12.05 -4.31 -2.74
C GLU A 36 -13.53 -4.68 -2.68
N GLY A 37 -14.27 -4.44 -3.76
CA GLY A 37 -15.72 -4.71 -3.81
C GLY A 37 -16.54 -3.97 -2.74
N GLY A 38 -16.06 -2.81 -2.26
CA GLY A 38 -16.69 -2.04 -1.19
C GLY A 38 -16.38 -2.53 0.22
N VAL A 39 -15.51 -3.53 0.38
CA VAL A 39 -15.10 -4.09 1.67
C VAL A 39 -13.64 -3.76 1.95
N THR A 40 -13.35 -3.37 3.19
CA THR A 40 -11.97 -3.19 3.65
C THR A 40 -11.31 -4.54 3.89
N THR A 41 -10.29 -4.85 3.12
CA THR A 41 -9.53 -6.11 3.19
C THR A 41 -8.08 -5.80 3.57
N HIS A 42 -7.52 -6.58 4.49
CA HIS A 42 -6.11 -6.44 4.90
C HIS A 42 -5.26 -7.54 4.26
N TYR A 43 -4.20 -7.15 3.56
CA TYR A 43 -3.26 -8.07 2.94
C TYR A 43 -1.92 -8.10 3.67
N ASN A 44 -1.27 -9.27 3.64
CA ASN A 44 0.11 -9.47 4.05
C ASN A 44 0.94 -9.84 2.82
N LEU A 45 1.77 -8.91 2.35
CA LEU A 45 2.71 -9.17 1.26
C LEU A 45 4.07 -9.57 1.84
N ARG A 46 4.51 -10.78 1.50
CA ARG A 46 5.87 -11.23 1.81
C ARG A 46 6.80 -10.87 0.66
N VAL A 47 7.89 -10.19 0.97
CA VAL A 47 8.99 -9.92 0.04
C VAL A 47 10.23 -10.76 0.36
N SER A 48 11.24 -10.70 -0.51
CA SER A 48 12.44 -11.53 -0.39
C SER A 48 13.30 -11.17 0.83
N ASN A 49 13.39 -9.90 1.20
CA ASN A 49 14.21 -9.42 2.31
C ASN A 49 13.64 -8.15 2.96
N ALA A 50 14.16 -7.81 4.14
CA ALA A 50 13.71 -6.66 4.92
C ALA A 50 13.93 -5.31 4.22
N LYS A 51 15.03 -5.17 3.49
CA LYS A 51 15.35 -3.94 2.75
C LYS A 51 14.31 -3.68 1.66
N ALA A 52 13.96 -4.70 0.89
CA ALA A 52 12.91 -4.61 -0.12
C ALA A 52 11.56 -4.22 0.48
N ALA A 53 11.24 -4.69 1.69
CA ALA A 53 10.00 -4.32 2.38
C ALA A 53 10.00 -2.83 2.75
N ALA A 54 11.12 -2.34 3.29
CA ALA A 54 11.28 -0.94 3.67
C ALA A 54 11.29 0.00 2.46
N ASP A 55 12.00 -0.35 1.39
CA ASP A 55 12.03 0.43 0.15
C ASP A 55 10.63 0.51 -0.50
N LEU A 56 9.90 -0.62 -0.50
CA LEU A 56 8.52 -0.64 -0.98
C LEU A 56 7.58 0.18 -0.10
N LEU A 57 7.68 0.07 1.22
CA LEU A 57 6.89 0.88 2.16
C LEU A 57 7.11 2.37 1.91
N ARG A 58 8.37 2.79 1.81
CA ARG A 58 8.75 4.19 1.53
C ARG A 58 8.17 4.67 0.21
N SER A 59 8.26 3.84 -0.83
CA SER A 59 7.72 4.17 -2.15
C SER A 59 6.20 4.32 -2.11
N ILE A 60 5.48 3.42 -1.42
CA ILE A 60 4.03 3.51 -1.24
C ILE A 60 3.67 4.79 -0.49
N GLN A 61 4.31 5.06 0.64
CA GLN A 61 4.04 6.25 1.46
C GLN A 61 4.24 7.55 0.68
N ALA A 62 5.27 7.63 -0.16
CA ALA A 62 5.53 8.80 -1.01
C ALA A 62 4.51 9.02 -2.14
N HIS A 63 3.67 8.03 -2.44
CA HIS A 63 2.66 8.08 -3.50
C HIS A 63 1.23 7.98 -2.96
N ILE A 64 1.04 7.88 -1.64
CA ILE A 64 -0.29 8.02 -1.06
C ILE A 64 -0.70 9.48 -1.29
N PRO A 65 -1.88 9.72 -1.91
CA PRO A 65 -2.34 11.07 -2.13
C PRO A 65 -2.54 11.76 -0.78
N ASP A 66 -1.72 12.78 -0.52
CA ASP A 66 -1.87 13.66 0.64
C ASP A 66 -3.09 14.57 0.45
N LEU A 67 -3.57 15.14 1.56
CA LEU A 67 -4.62 16.17 1.54
C LEU A 67 -4.13 17.35 0.68
N PRO A 68 -4.94 17.89 -0.25
CA PRO A 68 -4.58 19.15 -0.90
C PRO A 68 -4.45 20.23 0.19
N SER A 69 -3.29 20.89 0.24
CA SER A 69 -2.99 22.00 1.15
C SER A 69 -3.69 23.32 0.77
N ASP A 70 -4.62 23.32 -0.18
CA ASP A 70 -5.28 24.51 -0.75
C ASP A 70 -6.68 24.81 -0.16
N GLU A 71 -6.95 24.40 1.08
CA GLU A 71 -8.06 24.96 1.89
C GLU A 71 -7.54 25.48 3.23
N VAL A 72 -6.41 26.21 3.22
CA VAL A 72 -6.17 27.20 4.28
C VAL A 72 -7.01 28.41 3.92
N GLY A 73 -8.24 28.43 4.43
CA GLY A 73 -9.10 29.59 4.41
C GLY A 73 -8.36 30.80 4.98
N GLU A 74 -8.18 31.80 4.13
CA GLU A 74 -7.82 33.17 4.48
C GLU A 74 -8.86 33.69 5.49
N VAL A 75 -8.41 34.02 6.70
CA VAL A 75 -9.15 34.80 7.72
C VAL A 75 -8.28 35.94 8.20
#